data_AF-A0A1V5XQW3-F1
#
_entry.id   AF-A0A1V5XQW3-F1
#
_cell.length_a   1.000
_cell.length_b   1.000
_cell.length_c   1.000
_cell.angle_alpha   90.00
_cell.angle_beta   90.00
_cell.angle_gamma   90.00
#
_symmetry.space_group_name_H-M   'P 1'
#
loop_
_entity.id
_entity.type
_entity.pdbx_description
1 polymer ?
#
loop_
_entity_poly.entity_id
_entity_poly.type
_entity_poly.pdbx_seq_one_letter_code
_entity_poly.pdbx_strand_id
1 'polypeptide(L)'
;MEIYLDKRAVRQIRLSAEDATEEGDTETLREDIFESFSEEQIEDIERLLDNGDFFEFLTDMLEEWGGDDVDELFEILETSLGELNIDLKYALPAEDDDDDPDPDDDDEDFDPDEDEVDDD
;
A
#
# COMPACT_ATOMS: atom_id res chain seq x y z
N MET A 1 -17.75 -2.49 9.04
CA MET A 1 -16.62 -3.43 9.23
C MET A 1 -15.42 -2.60 9.61
N GLU A 2 -14.45 -3.13 10.35
CA GLU A 2 -13.21 -2.41 10.69
C GLU A 2 -12.03 -3.23 10.17
N ILE A 3 -11.15 -2.60 9.39
CA ILE A 3 -9.92 -3.20 8.87
C ILE A 3 -8.73 -2.40 9.41
N TYR A 4 -7.72 -3.11 9.90
CA TYR A 4 -6.51 -2.53 10.43
C TYR A 4 -5.33 -2.90 9.54
N LEU A 5 -4.65 -1.91 8.97
CA LEU A 5 -3.39 -2.10 8.27
C LEU A 5 -2.23 -1.88 9.24
N ASP A 6 -1.36 -2.88 9.32
CA ASP A 6 -0.15 -2.82 10.14
C ASP A 6 0.89 -1.84 9.57
N LYS A 7 1.82 -1.41 10.42
CA LYS A 7 2.84 -0.42 10.06
C LYS A 7 3.68 -0.84 8.84
N ARG A 8 3.95 -2.14 8.67
CA ARG A 8 4.67 -2.68 7.51
C ARG A 8 3.89 -2.50 6.22
N ALA A 9 2.62 -2.89 6.20
CA ALA A 9 1.73 -2.71 5.07
C ALA A 9 1.61 -1.23 4.67
N VAL A 10 1.43 -0.34 5.65
CA VAL A 10 1.35 1.10 5.39
C VAL A 10 2.66 1.65 4.82
N ARG A 11 3.81 1.18 5.32
CA ARG A 11 5.12 1.57 4.77
C ARG A 11 5.27 1.09 3.33
N GLN A 12 4.93 -0.17 3.06
CA GLN A 12 5.05 -0.76 1.74
C GLN A 12 4.20 -0.02 0.71
N ILE A 13 2.91 0.20 1.02
CA ILE A 13 2.00 0.96 0.16
C ILE A 13 2.53 2.37 -0.10
N ARG A 14 3.13 3.02 0.91
CA ARG A 14 3.72 4.35 0.74
C ARG A 14 4.89 4.34 -0.23
N LEU A 15 5.84 3.42 -0.07
CA LEU A 15 7.00 3.31 -0.97
C LEU A 15 6.55 3.11 -2.42
N SER A 16 5.66 2.13 -2.64
CA SER A 16 5.16 1.84 -3.98
C SER A 16 4.31 2.97 -4.57
N ALA A 17 3.66 3.78 -3.73
CA ALA A 17 2.94 4.96 -4.17
C ALA A 17 3.88 6.12 -4.55
N GLU A 18 5.00 6.27 -3.86
CA GLU A 18 6.07 7.20 -4.25
C GLU A 18 6.63 6.80 -5.62
N ASP A 19 7.01 5.52 -5.80
CA ASP A 19 7.48 4.99 -7.09
C ASP A 19 6.42 5.18 -8.20
N ALA A 20 5.15 4.86 -7.92
CA ALA A 20 4.06 5.04 -8.88
C ALA A 20 3.86 6.50 -9.30
N THR A 21 4.08 7.45 -8.38
CA THR A 21 4.01 8.90 -8.67
C THR A 21 5.15 9.34 -9.59
N GLU A 22 6.35 8.76 -9.42
CA GLU A 22 7.54 9.11 -10.21
C GLU A 22 7.58 8.41 -11.58
N GLU A 23 7.22 7.12 -11.62
CA GLU A 23 7.32 6.27 -12.80
C GLU A 23 6.02 6.26 -13.63
N GLY A 24 4.89 6.61 -13.00
CA GLY A 24 3.55 6.56 -13.62
C GLY A 24 3.02 5.13 -13.77
N ASP A 25 3.58 4.16 -13.07
CA ASP A 25 3.15 2.76 -13.06
C ASP A 25 2.51 2.39 -11.73
N THR A 26 1.25 1.96 -11.78
CA THR A 26 0.47 1.60 -10.58
C THR A 26 0.32 0.09 -10.40
N GLU A 27 0.98 -0.74 -11.21
CA GLU A 27 0.82 -2.19 -11.15
C GLU A 27 1.35 -2.72 -9.83
N THR A 28 2.59 -2.34 -9.47
CA THR A 28 3.23 -2.71 -8.20
C THR A 28 2.43 -2.20 -7.01
N LEU A 29 2.04 -0.92 -7.04
CA LEU A 29 1.22 -0.32 -5.98
C LEU A 29 -0.10 -1.07 -5.74
N ARG A 30 -0.77 -1.49 -6.82
CA ARG A 30 -2.01 -2.27 -6.70
C ARG A 30 -1.77 -3.61 -6.01
N GLU A 31 -0.69 -4.29 -6.37
CA GLU A 31 -0.31 -5.57 -5.76
C GLU A 31 0.00 -5.40 -4.27
N ASP A 32 0.80 -4.38 -3.91
CA ASP A 32 1.13 -4.08 -2.51
C ASP A 32 -0.11 -3.71 -1.67
N ILE A 33 -1.05 -2.94 -2.24
CA ILE A 33 -2.33 -2.67 -1.58
C ILE A 33 -3.10 -3.98 -1.43
N PHE A 34 -3.22 -4.80 -2.47
CA PHE A 34 -3.96 -6.06 -2.41
C PHE A 34 -3.41 -7.01 -1.33
N GLU A 35 -2.08 -7.17 -1.27
CA GLU A 35 -1.40 -8.04 -0.31
C GLU A 35 -1.47 -7.53 1.14
N SER A 36 -1.79 -6.25 1.35
CA SER A 36 -2.02 -5.70 2.68
C SER A 36 -3.31 -6.18 3.34
N PHE A 37 -4.24 -6.76 2.57
CA PHE A 37 -5.49 -7.32 3.08
C PHE A 37 -5.40 -8.84 3.15
N SER A 38 -5.94 -9.43 4.21
CA SER A 38 -6.08 -10.89 4.31
C SER A 38 -7.15 -11.42 3.35
N GLU A 39 -7.03 -12.68 2.93
CA GLU A 39 -8.00 -13.34 2.05
C GLU A 39 -9.45 -13.23 2.60
N GLU A 40 -9.65 -13.33 3.92
CA GLU A 40 -10.97 -13.18 4.54
C GLU A 40 -11.52 -11.74 4.39
N GLN A 41 -10.67 -10.73 4.57
CA GLN A 41 -11.04 -9.33 4.38
C GLN A 41 -11.38 -9.05 2.91
N ILE A 42 -10.60 -9.60 1.99
CA ILE A 42 -10.85 -9.48 0.54
C ILE A 42 -12.21 -10.10 0.20
N GLU A 43 -12.47 -11.35 0.61
CA GLU A 43 -13.76 -12.00 0.36
C GLU A 43 -14.93 -11.21 0.94
N ASP A 44 -14.77 -10.61 2.12
CA ASP A 44 -15.81 -9.82 2.75
C ASP A 44 -16.04 -8.47 2.04
N ILE A 45 -14.98 -7.82 1.54
CA ILE A 45 -15.08 -6.65 0.67
C ILE A 45 -15.82 -7.02 -0.62
N GLU A 46 -15.44 -8.11 -1.28
CA GLU A 46 -16.08 -8.58 -2.52
C GLU A 46 -17.56 -8.92 -2.35
N ARG A 47 -17.97 -9.40 -1.16
CA ARG A 47 -19.40 -9.62 -0.84
C ARG A 47 -20.19 -8.31 -0.71
N LEU A 48 -19.51 -7.22 -0.38
CA LEU A 48 -20.10 -5.88 -0.27
C LEU A 48 -20.11 -5.15 -1.61
N LEU A 49 -19.15 -5.45 -2.48
CA LEU A 49 -19.16 -4.95 -3.86
C LEU A 49 -20.40 -5.48 -4.61
N ASP A 50 -21.17 -4.57 -5.21
CA ASP A 50 -22.33 -4.93 -6.04
C ASP A 50 -21.90 -5.59 -7.37
N ASN A 51 -20.69 -5.28 -7.85
CA ASN A 51 -20.09 -5.85 -9.05
C ASN A 51 -18.55 -5.74 -9.00
N GLY A 52 -17.85 -6.71 -9.61
CA GLY A 52 -16.39 -6.77 -9.67
C GLY A 52 -15.76 -7.58 -8.54
N ASP A 53 -14.45 -7.77 -8.64
CA ASP A 53 -13.61 -8.31 -7.57
C ASP A 53 -12.80 -7.18 -6.90
N PHE A 54 -12.09 -7.49 -5.81
CA PHE A 54 -11.31 -6.46 -5.11
C PHE A 54 -10.21 -5.86 -5.98
N PHE A 55 -9.68 -6.63 -6.94
CA PHE A 55 -8.64 -6.17 -7.85
C PHE A 55 -9.17 -5.15 -8.88
N GLU A 56 -10.38 -5.36 -9.42
CA GLU A 56 -11.09 -4.39 -10.25
C GLU A 56 -11.36 -3.11 -9.46
N PHE A 57 -11.86 -3.23 -8.23
CA PHE A 57 -12.06 -2.09 -7.33
C PHE A 57 -10.78 -1.27 -7.11
N LEU A 58 -9.64 -1.93 -6.83
CA LEU A 58 -8.36 -1.24 -6.68
C LEU A 58 -7.90 -0.59 -7.98
N THR A 59 -8.18 -1.22 -9.13
CA THR A 59 -7.83 -0.64 -10.44
C THR A 59 -8.63 0.63 -10.70
N ASP A 60 -9.96 0.61 -10.54
CA ASP A 60 -10.81 1.79 -10.67
C ASP A 60 -10.39 2.92 -9.71
N MET A 61 -10.04 2.55 -8.47
CA MET A 61 -9.57 3.49 -7.45
C MET A 61 -8.25 4.16 -7.82
N LEU A 62 -7.28 3.39 -8.34
CA LEU A 62 -5.98 3.91 -8.79
C LEU A 62 -6.10 4.77 -10.06
N GLU A 63 -7.05 4.46 -10.94
CA GLU A 63 -7.39 5.32 -12.07
C GLU A 63 -8.00 6.65 -11.61
N GLU A 64 -8.75 6.67 -10.50
CA GLU A 64 -9.26 7.91 -9.89
C GLU A 64 -8.16 8.73 -9.22
N TRP A 65 -7.24 8.09 -8.49
CA TRP A 65 -6.12 8.75 -7.84
C TRP A 65 -5.21 9.47 -8.84
N GLY A 66 -4.88 8.84 -9.96
CA GLY A 66 -4.12 9.47 -11.05
C GLY A 66 -2.65 9.80 -10.72
N GLY A 67 -2.14 9.43 -9.54
CA GLY A 67 -0.73 9.54 -9.17
C GLY A 67 -0.27 10.95 -8.78
N ASP A 68 -1.09 11.74 -8.08
CA ASP A 68 -0.72 13.12 -7.67
C ASP A 68 0.16 13.14 -6.41
N ASP A 69 -0.37 12.67 -5.28
CA ASP A 69 0.34 12.61 -4.00
C ASP A 69 -0.08 11.35 -3.20
N VAL A 70 0.85 10.79 -2.42
CA VAL A 70 0.63 9.58 -1.61
C VAL A 70 -0.48 9.77 -0.57
N ASP A 71 -0.60 10.96 0.01
CA ASP A 71 -1.65 11.22 1.01
C ASP A 71 -3.05 11.17 0.37
N GLU A 72 -3.20 11.62 -0.89
CA GLU A 72 -4.47 11.54 -1.63
C GLU A 72 -4.89 10.08 -1.89
N LEU A 73 -3.93 9.19 -2.18
CA LEU A 73 -4.19 7.75 -2.33
C LEU A 73 -4.90 7.18 -1.10
N PHE A 74 -4.40 7.50 0.10
CA PHE A 74 -5.00 7.02 1.34
C PHE A 74 -6.37 7.64 1.58
N GLU A 75 -6.56 8.93 1.27
CA GLU A 75 -7.87 9.59 1.37
C GLU A 75 -8.92 8.94 0.45
N ILE A 76 -8.54 8.59 -0.78
CA ILE A 76 -9.40 7.89 -1.73
C ILE A 76 -9.69 6.48 -1.20
N LEU A 77 -8.67 5.74 -0.77
CA LEU A 77 -8.84 4.39 -0.21
C LEU A 77 -9.80 4.37 1.00
N GLU A 78 -9.65 5.31 1.93
CA GLU A 78 -10.56 5.47 3.07
C GLU A 78 -11.99 5.80 2.63
N THR A 79 -12.12 6.68 1.63
CA THR A 79 -13.42 7.10 1.09
C THR A 79 -14.13 5.94 0.42
N SER A 80 -13.47 5.26 -0.52
CA SER A 80 -14.06 4.15 -1.29
C SER A 80 -14.45 2.97 -0.39
N LEU A 81 -13.61 2.62 0.61
CA LEU A 81 -13.98 1.61 1.61
C LEU A 81 -15.09 2.10 2.55
N GLY A 82 -15.09 3.39 2.89
CA GLY A 82 -16.14 4.04 3.68
C GLY A 82 -17.52 3.95 3.03
N GLU A 83 -17.61 4.03 1.70
CA GLU A 83 -18.85 3.83 0.94
C GLU A 83 -19.40 2.40 1.09
N LEU A 84 -18.52 1.43 1.29
CA LEU A 84 -18.86 0.03 1.61
C LEU A 84 -19.14 -0.19 3.11
N ASN A 85 -19.19 0.89 3.91
CA ASN A 85 -19.36 0.85 5.37
C ASN A 85 -18.20 0.09 6.06
N ILE A 86 -17.00 0.20 5.48
CA ILE A 86 -15.74 -0.33 6.00
C ILE A 86 -14.91 0.85 6.52
N ASP A 87 -14.55 0.78 7.79
CA ASP A 87 -13.70 1.76 8.46
C ASP A 87 -12.26 1.26 8.39
N LEU A 88 -11.45 1.90 7.53
CA LEU A 88 -10.03 1.64 7.45
C LEU A 88 -9.32 2.35 8.61
N LYS A 89 -8.40 1.64 9.25
CA LYS A 89 -7.57 2.14 10.33
C LYS A 89 -6.14 1.74 10.07
N TYR A 90 -5.24 2.65 10.38
CA TYR A 90 -3.81 2.39 10.31
C TYR A 90 -3.30 2.14 11.73
N ALA A 91 -2.42 1.17 11.88
CA ALA A 91 -1.63 1.06 13.09
C ALA A 91 -0.86 2.38 13.25
N LEU A 92 -1.28 3.19 14.22
CA LEU A 92 -0.52 4.38 14.63
C LEU A 92 0.90 3.90 14.96
N PRO A 93 1.95 4.68 14.65
CA PRO A 93 3.25 4.39 15.23
C PRO A 93 3.03 4.34 16.75
N ALA A 94 3.17 3.16 17.34
CA ALA A 94 3.18 3.03 18.77
C ALA A 94 4.38 3.86 19.25
N GLU A 95 4.11 5.10 19.67
CA GLU A 95 5.02 5.79 20.57
C GLU A 95 5.00 4.94 21.85
N ASP A 96 6.14 4.31 22.15
CA ASP A 96 6.41 3.47 23.32
C ASP A 96 5.60 2.15 23.45
N ASP A 97 6.10 1.08 22.83
CA ASP A 97 6.35 -0.18 23.57
C ASP A 97 7.59 -0.84 22.92
N ASP A 98 8.73 -0.70 23.60
CA ASP A 98 9.95 -1.48 23.38
C ASP A 98 9.64 -2.99 23.24
N ASP A 99 10.41 -3.68 22.37
CA ASP A 99 10.53 -5.16 22.26
C ASP A 99 9.65 -5.86 21.20
N ASP A 100 9.73 -5.43 19.95
CA ASP A 100 9.77 -6.39 18.83
C ASP A 100 10.95 -6.01 17.91
N PRO A 101 12.11 -6.70 18.00
CA PRO A 101 13.08 -6.65 16.94
C PRO A 101 12.44 -7.39 15.76
N ASP A 102 11.82 -6.62 14.89
CA ASP A 102 11.42 -7.03 13.56
C ASP A 102 12.63 -7.75 12.92
N PRO A 103 12.61 -9.09 12.73
CA PRO A 103 13.76 -9.79 12.18
C PRO A 103 13.86 -9.66 10.66
N ASP A 104 12.99 -8.87 10.02
CA ASP A 104 12.98 -8.63 8.57
C ASP A 104 13.43 -7.19 8.22
N ASP A 105 14.25 -6.57 9.08
CA ASP A 105 15.15 -5.47 8.70
C ASP A 105 16.44 -6.08 8.11
N ASP A 106 16.30 -7.05 7.21
CA ASP A 106 17.33 -7.29 6.19
C ASP A 106 17.06 -6.20 5.15
N ASP A 107 17.66 -5.03 5.42
CA ASP A 107 18.17 -4.14 4.38
C ASP A 107 18.69 -5.03 3.23
N GLU A 108 17.91 -5.19 2.17
CA GLU A 108 18.51 -5.37 0.86
C GLU A 108 19.27 -4.08 0.61
N ASP A 109 20.54 -4.08 1.04
CA ASP A 109 21.64 -3.26 0.54
C ASP A 109 21.53 -3.25 -0.99
N PHE A 110 20.71 -2.32 -1.51
CA PHE A 110 20.93 -1.76 -2.81
C PHE A 110 22.18 -0.90 -2.63
N ASP A 111 23.34 -1.53 -2.73
CA ASP A 111 24.59 -0.88 -3.08
C ASP A 111 24.45 -0.54 -4.58
N PRO A 112 24.16 0.71 -4.98
CA PRO A 112 24.61 1.18 -6.26
C PRO A 112 26.12 1.35 -6.11
N ASP A 113 26.88 0.26 -6.22
CA ASP A 113 28.32 0.33 -6.48
C ASP A 113 28.49 0.96 -7.88
N GLU A 114 28.41 2.28 -7.89
CA GLU A 114 29.35 3.24 -8.46
C GLU A 114 30.49 2.60 -9.29
N ASP A 115 30.20 2.22 -10.54
CA ASP A 115 31.22 2.08 -11.58
C ASP A 115 31.34 3.39 -12.38
N GLU A 116 31.72 4.48 -11.71
CA GLU A 116 32.51 5.55 -12.34
C GLU A 116 33.97 5.39 -11.89
N VAL A 117 34.87 4.90 -12.76
CA VAL A 117 36.07 5.63 -13.27
C VAL A 117 37.03 4.77 -14.12
N ASP A 118 37.13 5.14 -15.42
CA ASP A 118 38.32 5.54 -16.22
C ASP A 118 39.60 4.67 -16.43
N ASP A 119 40.11 4.78 -17.68
CA ASP A 119 41.53 4.72 -18.17
C ASP A 119 42.05 3.46 -18.92
N ASP A 120 42.01 3.49 -20.28
CA ASP A 120 43.17 3.52 -21.21
C ASP A 120 42.74 3.86 -22.67
#